data_AF-A0A2V7YTE6-F1
#
_entry.id   AF-A0A2V7YTE6-F1
#
_cell.length_a   1.000
_cell.length_b   1.000
_cell.length_c   1.000
_cell.angle_alpha   90.00
_cell.angle_beta   90.00
_cell.angle_gamma   90.00
#
_symmetry.space_group_name_H-M   'P 1'
#
loop_
_entity.id
_entity.type
_entity.pdbx_description
1 polymer ?
#
loop_
_entity_poly.entity_id
_entity_poly.type
_entity_poly.pdbx_seq_one_letter_code
_entity_poly.pdbx_strand_id
1 'polypeptide(L)'
;MAYRADTRFDWSWLADSYWYVPRPDLPALQLDPEDNVLSWLVDQTIWHVSGYQSGYFWGVTAALTYDAGEEPPAAGPGSKVGSLTMLGTVLPEGQVQITFLSDRKGSSPTIGFGRMARMGEAWTFEMQMSTDRRGNRLLHWANMVQTREGEASWNDLPGVGLSVP
;
A
#
# COMPACT_ATOMS: atom_id res chain seq x y z
N MET A 1 30.30 18.37 11.36
CA MET A 1 28.93 18.89 11.50
C MET A 1 28.01 17.70 11.69
N ALA A 2 27.38 17.57 12.85
CA ALA A 2 26.37 16.53 13.06
C ALA A 2 25.04 17.04 12.48
N TYR A 3 24.46 16.29 11.55
CA TYR A 3 23.10 16.52 11.07
C TYR A 3 22.15 16.30 12.26
N ARG A 4 21.65 17.38 12.87
CA ARG A 4 20.53 17.28 13.80
C ARG A 4 19.30 17.03 12.95
N ALA A 5 18.84 15.78 12.90
CA ALA A 5 17.50 15.47 12.42
C ALA A 5 16.53 16.36 13.21
N ASP A 6 15.70 17.13 12.50
CA ASP A 6 14.67 17.95 13.12
C ASP A 6 13.58 17.02 13.66
N THR A 7 13.67 16.65 14.94
CA THR A 7 12.72 15.74 15.61
C THR A 7 11.40 16.42 15.95
N ARG A 8 11.12 17.63 15.46
CA ARG A 8 9.88 18.36 15.77
C ARG A 8 8.66 17.81 15.02
N PHE A 9 8.87 17.08 13.94
CA PHE A 9 7.79 16.36 13.26
C PHE A 9 7.84 14.88 13.66
N ASP A 10 6.94 14.51 14.58
CA ASP A 10 6.81 13.15 15.07
C ASP A 10 5.65 12.44 14.35
N TRP A 11 5.97 11.35 13.66
CA TRP A 11 5.01 10.49 12.97
C TRP A 11 4.54 9.31 13.85
N SER A 12 4.72 9.38 15.18
CA SER A 12 4.31 8.32 16.12
C SER A 12 2.84 7.94 16.06
N TRP A 13 1.98 8.86 15.61
CA TRP A 13 0.56 8.60 15.38
C TRP A 13 0.28 7.65 14.20
N LEU A 14 1.29 7.28 13.40
CA LEU A 14 1.18 6.20 12.42
C LEU A 14 1.04 4.82 13.08
N ALA A 15 1.49 4.64 14.32
CA ALA A 15 1.32 3.37 15.00
C ALA A 15 -0.17 3.06 15.24
N ASP A 16 -0.53 1.79 15.06
CA ASP A 16 -1.90 1.28 15.18
C ASP A 16 -2.90 2.01 14.24
N SER A 17 -2.50 2.17 12.98
CA SER A 17 -3.33 2.81 11.96
C SER A 17 -3.50 1.95 10.72
N TYR A 18 -4.67 2.07 10.08
CA TYR A 18 -5.04 1.33 8.89
C TYR A 18 -5.19 2.27 7.71
N TRP A 19 -4.69 1.86 6.55
CA TRP A 19 -4.67 2.68 5.34
C TRP A 19 -5.15 1.86 4.15
N TYR A 20 -5.99 2.43 3.30
CA TYR A 20 -6.52 1.72 2.13
C TYR A 20 -6.42 2.57 0.87
N VAL A 21 -6.40 1.89 -0.28
CA VAL A 21 -6.43 2.54 -1.59
C VAL A 21 -7.87 2.97 -1.89
N PRO A 22 -8.15 4.27 -2.05
CA PRO A 22 -9.49 4.75 -2.38
C PRO A 22 -9.83 4.49 -3.85
N ARG A 23 -11.13 4.52 -4.18
CA ARG A 23 -11.64 4.20 -5.53
C ARG A 23 -10.91 4.88 -6.70
N PRO A 24 -10.58 6.19 -6.66
CA PRO A 24 -9.90 6.85 -7.78
C PRO A 24 -8.50 6.30 -8.06
N ASP A 25 -7.87 5.71 -7.04
CA ASP A 25 -6.48 5.27 -7.07
C ASP A 25 -6.36 3.73 -7.19
N LEU A 26 -7.46 3.02 -7.41
CA LEU A 26 -7.47 1.58 -7.67
C LEU A 26 -6.73 1.15 -8.96
N PRO A 27 -6.70 1.93 -10.05
CA PRO A 27 -6.02 1.52 -11.27
C PRO A 27 -4.50 1.33 -11.05
N ALA A 28 -4.00 0.15 -11.40
CA ALA A 28 -2.58 -0.18 -11.42
C ALA A 28 -2.16 -0.62 -12.83
N LEU A 29 -0.93 -0.33 -13.22
CA LEU A 29 -0.41 -0.62 -14.56
C LEU A 29 0.50 -1.84 -14.52
N GLN A 30 0.23 -2.82 -15.39
CA GLN A 30 1.06 -4.00 -15.56
C GLN A 30 1.76 -3.98 -16.92
N LEU A 31 3.05 -4.27 -16.94
CA LEU A 31 3.86 -4.51 -18.14
C LEU A 31 4.23 -5.99 -18.22
N ASP A 32 3.87 -6.62 -19.33
CA ASP A 32 4.47 -7.86 -19.79
C ASP A 32 5.76 -7.53 -20.57
N PRO A 33 6.95 -7.87 -20.06
CA PRO A 33 8.22 -7.52 -20.72
C PRO A 33 8.55 -8.41 -21.92
N GLU A 34 7.95 -9.60 -22.02
CA GLU A 34 8.20 -10.52 -23.13
C GLU A 34 7.46 -10.03 -24.39
N ASP A 35 6.18 -9.69 -24.22
CA ASP A 35 5.32 -9.21 -25.32
C ASP A 35 5.29 -7.68 -25.46
N ASN A 36 5.89 -6.94 -24.52
CA ASN A 36 5.84 -5.47 -24.41
C ASN A 36 4.41 -4.92 -24.39
N VAL A 37 3.50 -5.62 -23.70
CA VAL A 37 2.09 -5.25 -23.58
C VAL A 37 1.83 -4.58 -22.24
N LEU A 38 1.09 -3.47 -22.28
CA LEU A 38 0.55 -2.81 -21.09
C LEU A 38 -0.90 -3.20 -20.88
N SER A 39 -1.25 -3.56 -19.65
CA SER A 39 -2.63 -3.80 -19.22
C SER A 39 -2.94 -3.11 -17.90
N TRP A 40 -4.22 -2.80 -17.68
CA TRP A 40 -4.70 -2.21 -16.44
C TRP A 40 -5.21 -3.29 -15.51
N LEU A 41 -4.86 -3.17 -14.24
CA LEU A 41 -5.39 -3.96 -13.14
C LEU A 41 -6.20 -3.05 -12.20
N VAL A 42 -7.04 -3.68 -11.40
CA VAL A 42 -7.49 -3.11 -10.13
C VAL A 42 -6.61 -3.67 -9.02
N ASP A 43 -6.06 -2.79 -8.19
CA ASP A 43 -5.27 -3.15 -7.01
C ASP A 43 -5.92 -2.54 -5.76
N GLN A 44 -6.63 -3.40 -5.01
CA GLN A 44 -7.05 -3.05 -3.66
C GLN A 44 -5.98 -3.49 -2.67
N THR A 45 -5.32 -2.50 -2.08
CA THR A 45 -4.34 -2.70 -1.01
C THR A 45 -4.81 -2.07 0.29
N ILE A 46 -4.53 -2.74 1.41
CA ILE A 46 -4.67 -2.25 2.78
C ILE A 46 -3.36 -2.43 3.52
N TRP A 47 -2.98 -1.44 4.32
CA TRP A 47 -1.89 -1.52 5.29
C TRP A 47 -2.44 -1.44 6.70
N HIS A 48 -1.85 -2.21 7.60
CA HIS A 48 -1.89 -1.96 9.03
C HIS A 48 -0.47 -1.64 9.48
N VAL A 49 -0.25 -0.39 9.90
CA VAL A 49 1.01 0.03 10.54
C VAL A 49 0.88 -0.28 12.03
N SER A 50 1.53 -1.36 12.48
CA SER A 50 1.39 -1.84 13.87
C SER A 50 2.35 -1.19 14.84
N GLY A 51 3.39 -0.50 14.36
CA GLY A 51 4.32 0.20 15.22
C GLY A 51 5.17 1.24 14.51
N TYR A 52 5.73 2.14 15.32
CA TYR A 52 6.60 3.22 14.90
C TYR A 52 7.67 3.49 15.96
N GLN A 53 8.89 3.81 15.52
CA GLN A 53 9.95 4.33 16.37
C GLN A 53 10.94 5.16 15.56
N SER A 54 11.18 6.42 15.96
CA SER A 54 12.27 7.26 15.45
C SER A 54 12.33 7.37 13.91
N GLY A 55 11.18 7.54 13.25
CA GLY A 55 11.08 7.63 11.79
C GLY A 55 11.03 6.28 11.07
N TYR A 56 11.09 5.15 11.80
CA TYR A 56 10.84 3.82 11.25
C TYR A 56 9.43 3.38 11.61
N PHE A 57 8.76 2.66 10.72
CA PHE A 57 7.47 2.01 10.99
C PHE A 57 7.42 0.63 10.38
N TRP A 58 6.55 -0.23 10.91
CA TRP A 58 6.41 -1.60 10.46
C TRP A 58 4.97 -2.07 10.60
N GLY A 59 4.66 -3.17 9.93
CA GLY A 59 3.32 -3.73 9.97
C GLY A 59 3.10 -4.79 8.91
N VAL A 60 1.87 -4.87 8.42
CA VAL A 60 1.47 -5.84 7.40
C VAL A 60 0.67 -5.16 6.29
N THR A 61 0.69 -5.77 5.12
CA THR A 61 -0.17 -5.39 3.99
C THR A 61 -0.98 -6.59 3.52
N ALA A 62 -2.19 -6.32 3.06
CA ALA A 62 -3.03 -7.24 2.31
C ALA A 62 -3.35 -6.60 0.97
N ALA A 63 -3.06 -7.30 -0.14
CA ALA A 63 -3.29 -6.81 -1.49
C ALA A 63 -4.08 -7.84 -2.31
N LEU A 64 -5.08 -7.37 -3.06
CA LEU A 64 -5.85 -8.18 -3.99
C LEU A 64 -5.86 -7.48 -5.36
N THR A 65 -5.33 -8.18 -6.37
CA THR A 65 -5.19 -7.68 -7.75
C THR A 65 -5.95 -8.54 -8.74
N TYR A 66 -6.68 -7.90 -9.66
CA TYR A 66 -7.41 -8.55 -10.76
C TYR A 66 -7.44 -7.65 -12.01
N ASP A 67 -7.77 -8.21 -13.17
CA ASP A 67 -7.74 -7.48 -14.44
C ASP A 67 -8.86 -6.43 -14.49
N ALA A 68 -8.55 -5.23 -14.99
CA ALA A 68 -9.54 -4.17 -15.09
C ALA A 68 -10.66 -4.54 -16.07
N GLY A 69 -11.91 -4.40 -15.64
CA GLY A 69 -13.09 -4.81 -16.41
C GLY A 69 -13.59 -6.22 -16.10
N GLU A 70 -12.86 -6.97 -15.26
CA GLU A 70 -13.37 -8.21 -14.66
C GLU A 70 -14.09 -7.94 -13.34
N GLU A 71 -14.95 -8.88 -12.94
CA GLU A 71 -15.57 -8.85 -11.60
C GLU A 71 -14.53 -9.10 -10.51
N PRO A 72 -14.64 -8.43 -9.34
CA PRO A 72 -13.77 -8.71 -8.22
C PRO A 72 -13.82 -10.20 -7.84
N PRO A 73 -12.67 -10.85 -7.58
CA PRO A 73 -12.63 -12.22 -7.10
C PRO A 73 -13.51 -12.39 -5.86
N ALA A 74 -14.41 -13.38 -5.88
CA ALA A 74 -15.29 -13.66 -4.76
C ALA A 74 -14.50 -13.88 -3.46
N ALA A 75 -14.98 -13.31 -2.37
CA ALA A 75 -14.46 -13.53 -1.03
C ALA A 75 -14.41 -15.05 -0.73
N GLY A 76 -13.25 -15.56 -0.30
CA GLY A 76 -13.11 -16.95 0.10
C GLY A 76 -11.76 -17.57 -0.24
N PRO A 77 -11.59 -18.90 -0.08
CA PRO A 77 -10.31 -19.60 -0.30
C PRO A 77 -9.71 -19.44 -1.71
N GLY A 78 -10.53 -19.06 -2.70
CA GLY A 78 -10.10 -18.77 -4.06
C GLY A 78 -9.56 -17.34 -4.26
N SER A 79 -9.87 -16.41 -3.36
CA SER A 79 -9.33 -15.05 -3.37
C SER A 79 -7.84 -15.09 -3.00
N LYS A 80 -6.98 -14.72 -3.96
CA LYS A 80 -5.52 -14.75 -3.76
C LYS A 80 -5.06 -13.45 -3.12
N VAL A 81 -5.47 -13.22 -1.87
CA VAL A 81 -4.98 -12.10 -1.06
C VAL A 81 -3.50 -12.33 -0.78
N GLY A 82 -2.67 -11.37 -1.20
CA GLY A 82 -1.24 -11.35 -0.90
C GLY A 82 -1.01 -10.69 0.45
N SER A 83 -0.45 -11.43 1.41
CA SER A 83 0.01 -10.90 2.69
C SER A 83 1.52 -10.67 2.64
N LEU A 84 1.98 -9.47 3.01
CA LEU A 84 3.41 -9.15 3.08
C LEU A 84 3.71 -8.45 4.41
N THR A 85 4.94 -8.64 4.90
CA THR A 85 5.49 -7.85 6.01
C THR A 85 5.94 -6.50 5.47
N MET A 86 5.59 -5.42 6.15
CA MET A 86 5.92 -4.04 5.79
C MET A 86 7.01 -3.51 6.71
N LEU A 87 8.05 -2.91 6.11
CA LEU A 87 9.06 -2.11 6.81
C LEU A 87 9.25 -0.80 6.05
N GLY A 88 9.07 0.32 6.75
CA GLY A 88 9.17 1.64 6.14
C GLY A 88 9.92 2.66 6.99
N THR A 89 10.29 3.74 6.34
CA THR A 89 10.83 4.94 6.95
C THR A 89 10.02 6.15 6.52
N VAL A 90 9.91 7.13 7.42
CA VAL A 90 9.34 8.44 7.17
C VAL A 90 10.26 9.50 7.76
N LEU A 91 10.74 10.41 6.91
CA LEU A 91 11.56 11.54 7.33
C LEU A 91 10.68 12.64 7.96
N PRO A 92 11.24 13.56 8.78
CA PRO A 92 10.47 14.65 9.37
C PRO A 92 9.70 15.50 8.35
N GLU A 93 10.27 15.72 7.16
CA GLU A 93 9.63 16.40 6.02
C GLU A 93 8.54 15.58 5.31
N GLY A 94 8.31 14.34 5.75
CA GLY A 94 7.28 13.46 5.25
C GLY A 94 7.70 12.59 4.08
N GLN A 95 8.96 12.57 3.63
CA GLN A 95 9.40 11.60 2.61
C GLN A 95 9.30 10.17 3.14
N VAL A 96 8.76 9.25 2.35
CA VAL A 96 8.48 7.87 2.75
C VAL A 96 9.18 6.90 1.80
N GLN A 97 9.78 5.86 2.37
CA GLN A 97 10.22 4.67 1.65
C GLN A 97 9.68 3.43 2.36
N ILE A 98 9.13 2.47 1.62
CA ILE A 98 8.59 1.22 2.17
C ILE A 98 9.11 0.03 1.37
N THR A 99 9.45 -1.04 2.07
CA THR A 99 9.72 -2.36 1.49
C THR A 99 8.70 -3.35 2.03
N PHE A 100 8.11 -4.13 1.13
CA PHE A 100 7.19 -5.21 1.47
C PHE A 100 7.80 -6.55 1.11
N LEU A 101 7.81 -7.47 2.07
CA LEU A 101 8.48 -8.75 1.98
C LEU A 101 7.45 -9.88 2.07
N SER A 102 7.45 -10.79 1.09
CA SER A 102 6.73 -12.05 1.22
C SER A 102 7.59 -13.08 1.94
N ASP A 103 6.95 -13.97 2.68
CA ASP A 103 7.55 -15.18 3.24
C ASP A 103 7.84 -16.25 2.16
N ARG A 104 7.33 -16.07 0.94
CA ARG A 104 7.51 -17.00 -0.17
C ARG A 104 8.92 -16.89 -0.74
N LYS A 105 9.64 -18.01 -0.73
CA LYS A 105 10.97 -18.13 -1.32
C LYS A 105 10.97 -17.72 -2.80
N GLY A 106 11.90 -16.85 -3.19
CA GLY A 106 12.06 -16.40 -4.57
C GLY A 106 11.09 -15.29 -5.00
N SER A 107 10.28 -14.75 -4.09
CA SER A 107 9.50 -13.54 -4.36
C SER A 107 10.39 -12.31 -4.43
N SER A 108 10.11 -11.41 -5.38
CA SER A 108 10.69 -10.08 -5.39
C SER A 108 9.99 -9.22 -4.33
N PRO A 109 10.73 -8.37 -3.59
CA PRO A 109 10.10 -7.39 -2.71
C PRO A 109 9.31 -6.36 -3.53
N THR A 110 8.20 -5.88 -2.98
CA THR A 110 7.59 -4.65 -3.46
C THR A 110 8.33 -3.47 -2.84
N ILE A 111 8.75 -2.51 -3.64
CA ILE A 111 9.39 -1.29 -3.16
C ILE A 111 8.47 -0.11 -3.43
N GLY A 112 8.27 0.72 -2.42
CA GLY A 112 7.47 1.93 -2.48
C GLY A 112 8.30 3.18 -2.14
N PHE A 113 8.09 4.25 -2.91
CA PHE A 113 8.63 5.58 -2.63
C PHE A 113 7.50 6.60 -2.68
N GLY A 114 7.55 7.60 -1.81
CA GLY A 114 6.51 8.60 -1.78
C GLY A 114 6.67 9.61 -0.66
N ARG A 115 5.54 10.15 -0.21
CA ARG A 115 5.50 11.12 0.87
C ARG A 115 4.17 11.12 1.61
N MET A 116 4.21 11.60 2.85
CA MET A 116 3.05 12.07 3.57
C MET A 116 2.56 13.37 2.94
N ALA A 117 1.33 13.40 2.47
CA ALA A 117 0.69 14.56 1.86
C ALA A 117 -0.61 14.91 2.57
N ARG A 118 -1.05 16.18 2.48
CA ARG A 118 -2.36 16.61 2.98
C ARG A 118 -3.37 16.61 1.83
N MET A 119 -4.49 15.94 2.04
CA MET A 119 -5.67 16.03 1.19
C MET A 119 -6.82 16.60 2.04
N GLY A 120 -7.03 17.92 1.94
CA GLY A 120 -7.85 18.65 2.90
C GLY A 120 -7.23 18.60 4.30
N GLU A 121 -8.02 18.19 5.29
CA GLU A 121 -7.56 18.04 6.68
C GLU A 121 -6.92 16.67 6.97
N ALA A 122 -7.02 15.70 6.06
CA ALA A 122 -6.49 14.36 6.27
C ALA A 122 -5.06 14.22 5.73
N TRP A 123 -4.27 13.35 6.38
CA TRP A 123 -3.01 12.88 5.83
C TRP A 123 -3.26 11.72 4.87
N THR A 124 -2.42 11.61 3.84
CA THR A 124 -2.38 10.49 2.91
C THR A 124 -0.94 10.02 2.73
N PHE A 125 -0.77 8.75 2.42
CA PHE A 125 0.45 8.23 1.83
C PHE A 125 0.33 8.36 0.31
N GLU A 126 0.96 9.38 -0.27
CA GLU A 126 1.11 9.50 -1.72
C GLU A 126 2.30 8.65 -2.17
N MET A 127 2.04 7.49 -2.76
CA MET A 127 3.03 6.44 -2.95
C MET A 127 3.02 5.91 -4.37
N GLN A 128 4.22 5.66 -4.88
CA GLN A 128 4.48 4.84 -6.06
C GLN A 128 5.09 3.53 -5.62
N MET A 129 4.54 2.42 -6.09
CA MET A 129 4.99 1.08 -5.75
C MET A 129 5.32 0.29 -7.02
N SER A 130 6.36 -0.53 -6.95
CA SER A 130 6.73 -1.44 -8.03
C SER A 130 7.02 -2.84 -7.50
N THR A 131 6.56 -3.87 -8.21
CA THR A 131 6.81 -5.27 -7.85
C THR A 131 6.80 -6.19 -9.07
N ASP A 132 7.32 -7.40 -8.88
CA ASP A 132 7.28 -8.46 -9.88
C ASP A 132 6.13 -9.40 -9.59
N ARG A 133 5.26 -9.57 -10.58
CA ARG A 133 4.07 -10.42 -10.50
C ARG A 133 4.10 -11.42 -11.64
N ARG A 134 4.55 -12.65 -11.34
CA ARG A 134 4.55 -13.79 -12.28
C ARG A 134 5.23 -13.51 -13.64
N GLY A 135 6.36 -12.81 -13.61
CA GLY A 135 7.09 -12.41 -14.83
C GLY A 135 6.77 -10.99 -15.31
N ASN A 136 5.64 -10.43 -14.88
CA ASN A 136 5.25 -9.06 -15.24
C ASN A 136 5.76 -8.04 -14.21
N ARG A 137 5.88 -6.78 -14.64
CA ARG A 137 6.17 -5.64 -13.76
C ARG A 137 4.87 -4.91 -13.45
N LEU A 138 4.53 -4.79 -12.17
CA LEU A 138 3.37 -4.05 -11.71
C LEU A 138 3.82 -2.71 -11.12
N LEU A 139 3.21 -1.63 -11.56
CA LEU A 139 3.35 -0.29 -11.01
C LEU A 139 2.00 0.20 -10.49
N HIS A 140 1.98 0.77 -9.28
CA HIS A 140 0.77 1.32 -8.69
C HIS A 140 1.06 2.67 -8.04
N TRP A 141 0.30 3.68 -8.43
CA TRP A 141 0.28 4.98 -7.76
C TRP A 141 -0.99 5.07 -6.93
N ALA A 142 -0.87 5.39 -5.64
CA ALA A 142 -2.04 5.62 -4.81
C ALA A 142 -1.80 6.71 -3.75
N ASN A 143 -2.86 7.44 -3.43
CA ASN A 143 -2.98 8.25 -2.23
C ASN A 143 -3.72 7.43 -1.18
N MET A 144 -2.99 6.62 -0.40
CA MET A 144 -3.64 5.80 0.61
C MET A 144 -4.18 6.69 1.72
N VAL A 145 -5.44 6.46 2.07
CA VAL A 145 -6.18 7.22 3.08
C VAL A 145 -6.39 6.35 4.31
N GLN A 146 -6.39 6.98 5.48
CA GLN A 146 -6.63 6.27 6.73
C GLN A 146 -8.08 5.78 6.80
N THR A 147 -8.29 4.58 7.33
CA THR A 147 -9.60 4.05 7.69
C THR A 147 -9.61 3.56 9.15
N ARG A 148 -10.77 3.54 9.80
CA ARG A 148 -10.94 3.01 11.16
C ARG A 148 -12.29 2.33 11.36
N GLU A 149 -12.41 1.54 12.42
CA GLU A 149 -13.68 0.92 12.81
C GLU A 149 -14.82 1.95 12.88
N GLY A 150 -15.96 1.61 12.28
CA GLY A 150 -17.13 2.49 12.16
C GLY A 150 -17.19 3.32 10.87
N GLU A 151 -16.11 3.41 10.09
CA GLU A 151 -16.13 4.05 8.78
C GLU A 151 -16.64 3.08 7.70
N ALA A 152 -17.18 3.62 6.60
CA ALA A 152 -17.69 2.79 5.49
C ALA A 152 -16.57 1.92 4.89
N SER A 153 -15.39 2.50 4.68
CA SER A 153 -14.19 1.83 4.16
C SER A 153 -13.65 0.72 5.04
N TRP A 154 -14.04 0.66 6.33
CA TRP A 154 -13.68 -0.43 7.22
C TRP A 154 -14.46 -1.71 6.93
N ASN A 155 -15.69 -1.55 6.48
CA ASN A 155 -16.63 -2.64 6.25
C ASN A 155 -16.76 -3.01 4.76
N ASP A 156 -16.45 -2.06 3.87
CA ASP A 156 -16.67 -2.20 2.43
C ASP A 156 -15.56 -1.48 1.65
N LEU A 157 -14.50 -2.20 1.31
CA LEU A 157 -13.39 -1.69 0.51
C LEU A 157 -13.82 -1.46 -0.95
N PRO A 158 -13.46 -0.31 -1.54
CA PRO A 158 -14.04 0.13 -2.81
C PRO A 158 -13.73 -0.77 -4.02
N GLY A 159 -12.62 -1.50 -4.00
CA GLY A 159 -12.18 -2.35 -5.10
C GLY A 159 -12.63 -3.80 -5.03
N VAL A 160 -13.12 -4.27 -3.87
CA VAL A 160 -13.36 -5.71 -3.63
C VAL A 160 -14.59 -6.02 -2.78
N GLY A 161 -15.17 -5.04 -2.11
CA GLY A 161 -16.34 -5.23 -1.24
C GLY A 161 -16.08 -6.10 0.01
N LEU A 162 -14.82 -6.14 0.47
CA LEU A 162 -14.39 -6.86 1.66
C LEU A 162 -14.22 -5.89 2.83
N SER A 163 -14.31 -6.41 4.05
CA SER A 163 -13.95 -5.68 5.27
C SER A 163 -12.44 -5.66 5.50
N VAL A 164 -11.98 -4.74 6.34
CA VAL A 164 -10.58 -4.68 6.80
C VAL A 164 -10.21 -5.82 7.77
N PRO A 165 -11.05 -6.18 8.77
CA PRO A 165 -10.81 -7.37 9.61
C PRO A 165 -10.92 -8.69 8.85
#